data_AF-A0A6G9QR86-F1
#
_entry.id   AF-A0A6G9QR86-F1
#
_cell.length_a   1.000
_cell.length_b   1.000
_cell.length_c   1.000
_cell.angle_alpha   90.00
_cell.angle_beta   90.00
_cell.angle_gamma   90.00
#
_symmetry.space_group_name_H-M   'P 1'
#
loop_
_entity.id
_entity.type
_entity.pdbx_description
1 polymer ?
#
loop_
_entity_poly.entity_id
_entity_poly.type
_entity_poly.pdbx_seq_one_letter_code
_entity_poly.pdbx_strand_id
1 'polypeptide(L)'
;MKKLVTNLRKIEAEMERFASPDNKDGFYRQFCFWVYKTWTKCEYIDTEVVDVGYDCSTHPVRTGQLASEMCRTYKEFINANTGNSVCTFNSGSGMACESYSEKLYELFGEACSEKLSEIIELCGLTVPDKYKEDCEDFNELIFGGVVDHQKDSELYEVCEEIACRFGSYGSDLSSYMCEIHGVTDDGEYIFDNDSIFADMTLDDFKRLMVV
;
A
#
# COMPACT_ATOMS: atom_id res chain seq x y z
N MET A 1 -14.54 23.29 -16.41
CA MET A 1 -13.87 23.00 -15.12
C MET A 1 -14.83 22.51 -14.05
N LYS A 2 -15.84 23.28 -13.60
CA LYS A 2 -16.78 22.85 -12.54
C LYS A 2 -17.41 21.46 -12.69
N LYS A 3 -17.79 21.07 -13.93
CA LYS A 3 -18.33 19.73 -14.22
C LYS A 3 -17.31 18.61 -13.97
N LEU A 4 -16.03 18.85 -14.31
CA LEU A 4 -14.95 17.89 -14.08
C LEU A 4 -14.72 17.69 -12.58
N VAL A 5 -14.58 18.79 -11.83
CA VAL A 5 -14.45 18.77 -10.36
C VAL A 5 -15.61 18.01 -9.71
N THR A 6 -16.84 18.28 -10.15
CA THR A 6 -18.04 17.58 -9.64
C THR A 6 -17.99 16.07 -9.92
N ASN A 7 -17.48 15.67 -11.08
CA ASN A 7 -17.34 14.25 -11.41
C ASN A 7 -16.21 13.61 -10.62
N LEU A 8 -15.04 14.27 -10.49
CA LEU A 8 -13.93 13.76 -9.70
C LEU A 8 -14.29 13.54 -8.24
N ARG A 9 -15.10 14.41 -7.63
CA ARG A 9 -15.64 14.17 -6.27
C ARG A 9 -16.57 12.95 -6.18
N LYS A 10 -17.28 12.60 -7.26
CA LYS A 10 -18.07 11.36 -7.28
C LYS A 10 -17.14 10.15 -7.41
N ILE A 11 -16.08 10.27 -8.21
CA ILE A 11 -15.06 9.24 -8.38
C ILE A 11 -14.37 9.00 -7.04
N GLU A 12 -13.99 10.04 -6.30
CA GLU A 12 -13.42 9.93 -4.96
C GLU A 12 -14.32 9.08 -4.03
N ALA A 13 -15.63 9.34 -4.01
CA ALA A 13 -16.57 8.56 -3.20
C ALA A 13 -16.69 7.09 -3.67
N GLU A 14 -16.51 6.80 -4.95
CA GLU A 14 -16.46 5.43 -5.47
C GLU A 14 -15.13 4.73 -5.13
N MET A 15 -14.02 5.46 -5.18
CA MET A 15 -12.70 5.00 -4.75
C MET A 15 -12.67 4.69 -3.26
N GLU A 16 -13.30 5.52 -2.42
CA GLU A 16 -13.44 5.27 -0.97
C GLU A 16 -14.18 3.96 -0.71
N ARG A 17 -15.28 3.71 -1.44
CA ARG A 17 -16.00 2.44 -1.33
C ARG A 17 -15.15 1.27 -1.81
N PHE A 18 -14.36 1.45 -2.86
CA PHE A 18 -13.46 0.42 -3.36
C PHE A 18 -12.35 0.08 -2.34
N ALA A 19 -11.72 1.08 -1.75
CA ALA A 19 -10.62 0.93 -0.80
C ALA A 19 -11.08 0.44 0.59
N SER A 20 -12.33 0.67 0.95
CA SER A 20 -12.87 0.31 2.27
C SER A 20 -12.67 -1.18 2.63
N PRO A 21 -12.17 -1.49 3.85
CA PRO A 21 -12.00 -2.87 4.32
C PRO A 21 -13.33 -3.59 4.57
N ASP A 22 -14.45 -2.88 4.62
CA ASP A 22 -15.78 -3.46 4.77
C ASP A 22 -16.40 -3.88 3.41
N ASN A 23 -15.85 -3.40 2.30
CA ASN A 23 -16.35 -3.72 0.97
C ASN A 23 -15.65 -4.96 0.39
N LYS A 24 -16.30 -6.12 0.53
CA LYS A 24 -15.78 -7.40 0.04
C LYS A 24 -15.65 -7.50 -1.49
N ASP A 25 -16.33 -6.63 -2.22
CA ASP A 25 -16.25 -6.58 -3.69
C ASP A 25 -15.21 -5.55 -4.19
N GLY A 26 -14.54 -4.84 -3.27
CA GLY A 26 -13.49 -3.87 -3.58
C GLY A 26 -12.07 -4.45 -3.44
N PHE A 27 -11.13 -3.59 -3.04
CA PHE A 27 -9.74 -3.94 -2.81
C PHE A 27 -9.57 -5.06 -1.78
N TYR A 28 -10.46 -5.15 -0.79
CA TYR A 28 -10.51 -6.21 0.22
C TYR A 28 -10.29 -7.61 -0.36
N ARG A 29 -10.94 -7.92 -1.49
CA ARG A 29 -10.85 -9.25 -2.10
C ARG A 29 -9.46 -9.53 -2.65
N GLN A 30 -8.88 -8.56 -3.33
CA GLN A 30 -7.53 -8.65 -3.90
C GLN A 30 -6.50 -8.73 -2.77
N PHE A 31 -6.67 -7.93 -1.72
CA PHE A 31 -5.89 -8.00 -0.49
C PHE A 31 -5.93 -9.40 0.14
N CYS A 32 -7.11 -9.93 0.45
CA CYS A 32 -7.23 -11.25 1.06
C CYS A 32 -6.60 -12.35 0.20
N PHE A 33 -6.82 -12.28 -1.13
CA PHE A 33 -6.21 -13.23 -2.08
C PHE A 33 -4.70 -13.16 -2.05
N TRP A 34 -4.14 -11.96 -2.08
CA TRP A 34 -2.71 -11.75 -2.05
C TRP A 34 -2.10 -12.24 -0.75
N VAL A 35 -2.65 -11.86 0.42
CA VAL A 35 -2.15 -12.29 1.73
C VAL A 35 -2.14 -13.81 1.81
N TYR A 36 -3.28 -14.47 1.55
CA TYR A 36 -3.37 -15.93 1.64
C TYR A 36 -2.37 -16.61 0.70
N LYS A 37 -2.31 -16.19 -0.57
CA LYS A 37 -1.45 -16.80 -1.58
C LYS A 37 0.03 -16.60 -1.26
N THR A 38 0.42 -15.41 -0.82
CA THR A 38 1.81 -15.05 -0.53
C THR A 38 2.27 -15.75 0.74
N TRP A 39 1.54 -15.58 1.85
CA TRP A 39 1.90 -16.15 3.16
C TRP A 39 1.97 -17.69 3.13
N THR A 40 1.11 -18.35 2.37
CA THR A 40 1.16 -19.82 2.21
C THR A 40 2.46 -20.31 1.57
N LYS A 41 3.12 -19.49 0.73
CA LYS A 41 4.17 -19.96 -0.18
C LYS A 41 5.53 -19.36 0.06
N CYS A 42 5.62 -18.19 0.68
CA CYS A 42 6.90 -17.54 0.88
C CYS A 42 7.73 -18.23 1.97
N GLU A 43 9.04 -18.16 1.78
CA GLU A 43 10.02 -18.54 2.80
C GLU A 43 10.05 -17.48 3.89
N TYR A 44 10.23 -17.90 5.13
CA TYR A 44 10.52 -17.00 6.23
C TYR A 44 11.98 -16.54 6.12
N ILE A 45 12.19 -15.23 6.13
CA ILE A 45 13.50 -14.61 6.00
C ILE A 45 13.84 -13.91 7.32
N ASP A 46 14.90 -14.38 7.97
CA ASP A 46 15.45 -13.73 9.15
C ASP A 46 16.36 -12.55 8.75
N THR A 47 16.77 -11.75 9.72
CA THR A 47 17.60 -10.57 9.48
C THR A 47 18.90 -10.64 10.25
N GLU A 48 20.01 -10.45 9.55
CA GLU A 48 21.30 -10.17 10.19
C GLU A 48 21.52 -8.65 10.22
N VAL A 49 21.83 -8.11 11.41
CA VAL A 49 22.19 -6.70 11.57
C VAL A 49 23.71 -6.59 11.65
N VAL A 50 24.28 -5.80 10.74
CA VAL A 50 25.70 -5.49 10.69
C VAL A 50 25.87 -4.02 11.06
N ASP A 51 26.43 -3.78 12.25
CA ASP A 51 26.79 -2.45 12.74
C ASP A 51 28.28 -2.19 12.47
N VAL A 52 28.56 -1.25 11.56
CA VAL A 52 29.94 -0.79 11.26
C VAL A 52 30.26 0.57 11.90
N GLY A 53 29.51 0.94 12.94
CA GLY A 53 29.72 2.12 13.78
C GLY A 53 29.00 3.37 13.29
N TYR A 54 29.15 3.74 12.02
CA TYR A 54 28.40 4.87 11.44
C TYR A 54 27.13 4.40 10.72
N ASP A 55 27.20 3.28 10.00
CA ASP A 55 26.07 2.69 9.30
C ASP A 55 25.65 1.36 9.96
N CYS A 56 24.36 1.21 10.20
CA CYS A 56 23.74 -0.08 10.48
C CYS A 56 23.10 -0.61 9.19
N SER A 57 23.45 -1.83 8.79
CA SER A 57 22.86 -2.50 7.64
C SER A 57 22.12 -3.75 8.08
N THR A 58 20.99 -4.04 7.44
CA THR A 58 20.25 -5.28 7.64
C THR A 58 20.26 -6.13 6.38
N HIS A 59 20.56 -7.41 6.54
CA HIS A 59 20.72 -8.36 5.44
C HIS A 59 19.79 -9.57 5.63
N PRO A 60 19.16 -10.05 4.54
CA PRO A 60 18.22 -11.15 4.61
C PRO A 60 18.97 -12.48 4.76
N VAL A 61 18.54 -13.30 5.72
CA VAL A 61 19.05 -14.64 5.98
C VAL A 61 17.95 -15.65 5.71
N ARG A 62 18.16 -16.51 4.71
CA ARG A 62 17.23 -17.58 4.36
C ARG A 62 17.21 -18.64 5.45
N THR A 63 16.02 -18.96 5.95
CA THR A 63 15.84 -19.94 7.04
C THR A 63 15.50 -21.34 6.56
N GLY A 64 15.03 -21.48 5.31
CA GLY A 64 14.51 -22.72 4.75
C GLY A 64 13.12 -23.13 5.28
N GLN A 65 12.51 -22.31 6.14
CA GLN A 65 11.18 -22.52 6.73
C GLN A 65 10.14 -21.68 5.99
N LEU A 66 8.87 -22.05 6.06
CA LEU A 66 7.80 -21.25 5.45
C LEU A 66 7.36 -20.13 6.40
N ALA A 67 7.00 -18.98 5.85
CA ALA A 67 6.41 -17.90 6.65
C ALA A 67 5.08 -18.32 7.31
N SER A 68 4.35 -19.26 6.71
CA SER A 68 3.15 -19.86 7.30
C SER A 68 3.40 -20.72 8.54
N GLU A 69 4.64 -21.16 8.76
CA GLU A 69 5.06 -21.92 9.95
C GLU A 69 5.63 -21.01 11.04
N MET A 70 6.23 -19.89 10.64
CA MET A 70 6.99 -18.99 11.52
C MET A 70 6.20 -17.77 11.98
N CYS A 71 5.41 -17.16 11.09
CA CYS A 71 4.50 -16.07 11.44
C CYS A 71 3.15 -16.66 11.84
N ARG A 72 2.68 -16.34 13.05
CA ARG A 72 1.39 -16.81 13.60
C ARG A 72 0.24 -15.91 13.18
N THR A 73 0.52 -14.62 13.07
CA THR A 73 -0.48 -13.56 12.85
C THR A 73 -0.14 -12.73 11.63
N TYR A 74 -1.16 -12.08 11.05
CA TYR A 74 -0.99 -11.21 9.89
C TYR A 74 0.00 -10.07 10.15
N LYS A 75 -0.04 -9.45 11.34
CA LYS A 75 0.92 -8.39 11.71
C LYS A 75 2.37 -8.88 11.72
N GLU A 76 2.62 -10.13 12.11
CA GLU A 76 3.96 -10.73 12.01
C GLU A 76 4.34 -10.98 10.55
N PHE A 77 3.41 -11.47 9.74
CA PHE A 77 3.65 -11.77 8.33
C PHE A 77 3.89 -10.51 7.48
N ILE A 78 3.04 -9.48 7.60
CA ILE A 78 3.13 -8.28 6.76
C ILE A 78 4.42 -7.50 7.02
N ASN A 79 4.97 -7.61 8.23
CA ASN A 79 6.26 -7.02 8.57
C ASN A 79 7.45 -7.96 8.36
N ALA A 80 7.23 -9.20 7.90
CA ALA A 80 8.32 -10.11 7.59
C ALA A 80 9.05 -9.66 6.31
N ASN A 81 10.33 -9.98 6.23
CA ASN A 81 11.17 -9.62 5.08
C ASN A 81 10.82 -10.46 3.85
N THR A 82 10.89 -9.84 2.68
CA THR A 82 10.73 -10.49 1.37
C THR A 82 11.99 -11.23 0.91
N GLY A 83 13.14 -10.94 1.53
CA GLY A 83 14.44 -11.45 1.12
C GLY A 83 15.18 -10.57 0.12
N ASN A 84 14.60 -9.43 -0.27
CA ASN A 84 15.27 -8.43 -1.09
C ASN A 84 16.00 -7.42 -0.20
N SER A 85 17.24 -7.10 -0.57
CA SER A 85 17.95 -5.98 0.03
C SER A 85 17.70 -4.71 -0.77
N VAL A 86 17.46 -3.61 -0.07
CA VAL A 86 17.25 -2.28 -0.64
C VAL A 86 18.27 -1.30 -0.05
N CYS A 87 18.73 -0.35 -0.87
CA CYS A 87 19.56 0.74 -0.36
C CYS A 87 18.67 1.71 0.40
N THR A 88 19.07 2.11 1.61
CA THR A 88 18.32 3.14 2.32
C THR A 88 18.84 4.53 1.96
N PHE A 89 17.96 5.52 2.01
CA PHE A 89 18.32 6.93 1.85
C PHE A 89 18.53 7.63 3.20
N ASN A 90 18.39 6.89 4.30
CA ASN A 90 18.56 7.39 5.65
C ASN A 90 20.03 7.39 6.03
N SER A 91 20.59 8.57 6.31
CA SER A 91 21.96 8.69 6.82
C SER A 91 22.17 7.80 8.04
N GLY A 92 23.21 6.97 8.03
CA GLY A 92 23.50 6.01 9.12
C GLY A 92 22.79 4.66 8.96
N SER A 93 22.02 4.47 7.89
CA SER A 93 21.41 3.19 7.52
C SER A 93 21.97 2.81 6.14
N GLY A 94 22.76 1.75 6.08
CA GLY A 94 23.38 1.31 4.82
C GLY A 94 22.37 0.60 3.93
N MET A 95 22.25 -0.71 4.13
CA MET A 95 21.25 -1.56 3.46
C MET A 95 20.10 -1.88 4.40
N ALA A 96 18.89 -2.03 3.85
CA ALA A 96 17.74 -2.58 4.56
C ALA A 96 17.20 -3.83 3.85
N CYS A 97 16.35 -4.58 4.54
CA CYS A 97 15.51 -5.61 3.94
C CYS A 97 14.12 -5.04 3.63
N GLU A 98 13.62 -5.29 2.43
CA GLU A 98 12.24 -4.97 2.05
C GLU A 98 11.27 -5.88 2.82
N SER A 99 10.18 -5.33 3.35
CA SER A 99 9.11 -6.08 4.01
C SER A 99 7.90 -6.30 3.10
N TYR A 100 7.01 -7.22 3.47
CA TYR A 100 5.75 -7.42 2.73
C TYR A 100 4.82 -6.20 2.81
N SER A 101 4.99 -5.30 3.78
CA SER A 101 4.23 -4.05 3.87
C SER A 101 4.56 -3.10 2.70
N GLU A 102 5.81 -3.07 2.24
CA GLU A 102 6.21 -2.37 1.01
C GLU A 102 5.51 -2.94 -0.23
N LYS A 103 5.37 -4.26 -0.31
CA LYS A 103 4.60 -4.92 -1.38
C LYS A 103 3.10 -4.63 -1.33
N LEU A 104 2.55 -4.37 -0.15
CA LEU A 104 1.16 -3.99 0.00
C LEU A 104 0.90 -2.56 -0.49
N TYR A 105 1.84 -1.63 -0.27
CA TYR A 105 1.80 -0.28 -0.86
C TYR A 105 1.76 -0.34 -2.40
N GLU A 106 2.62 -1.16 -3.02
CA GLU A 106 2.62 -1.39 -4.47
C GLU A 106 1.26 -1.94 -4.95
N LEU A 107 0.79 -3.03 -4.33
CA LEU A 107 -0.46 -3.70 -4.68
C LEU A 107 -1.67 -2.76 -4.60
N PHE A 108 -1.75 -1.95 -3.55
CA PHE A 108 -2.85 -1.00 -3.36
C PHE A 108 -2.83 0.11 -4.40
N GLY A 109 -1.65 0.71 -4.65
CA GLY A 109 -1.51 1.76 -5.65
C GLY A 109 -1.88 1.27 -7.06
N GLU A 110 -1.44 0.07 -7.45
CA GLU A 110 -1.82 -0.55 -8.72
C GLU A 110 -3.34 -0.77 -8.81
N ALA A 111 -3.95 -1.36 -7.78
CA ALA A 111 -5.38 -1.62 -7.75
C ALA A 111 -6.22 -0.33 -7.83
N CYS A 112 -5.80 0.73 -7.13
CA CYS A 112 -6.46 2.03 -7.18
C CYS A 112 -6.28 2.72 -8.54
N SER A 113 -5.11 2.62 -9.17
CA SER A 113 -4.87 3.14 -10.52
C SER A 113 -5.74 2.45 -11.58
N GLU A 114 -5.84 1.11 -11.51
CA GLU A 114 -6.74 0.34 -12.37
C GLU A 114 -8.20 0.74 -12.14
N LYS A 115 -8.62 0.85 -10.87
CA LYS A 115 -10.00 1.22 -10.53
C LYS A 115 -10.35 2.63 -10.99
N LEU A 116 -9.44 3.59 -10.80
CA LEU A 116 -9.62 4.95 -11.28
C LEU A 116 -9.81 4.97 -12.79
N SER A 117 -8.96 4.25 -13.53
CA SER A 117 -9.03 4.14 -14.99
C SER A 117 -10.39 3.60 -15.45
N GLU A 118 -10.90 2.55 -14.80
CA GLU A 118 -12.22 1.96 -15.07
C GLU A 118 -13.33 3.01 -14.89
N ILE A 119 -13.35 3.74 -13.76
CA ILE A 119 -14.40 4.72 -13.47
C ILE A 119 -14.33 5.90 -14.45
N ILE A 120 -13.12 6.36 -14.78
CA ILE A 120 -12.87 7.44 -15.75
C ILE A 120 -13.42 7.06 -17.12
N GLU A 121 -13.15 5.83 -17.58
CA GLU A 121 -13.66 5.31 -18.85
C GLU A 121 -15.19 5.25 -18.84
N LEU A 122 -15.80 4.70 -17.78
CA LEU A 122 -17.26 4.63 -17.62
C LEU A 122 -17.92 6.02 -17.62
N CYS A 123 -17.26 7.02 -17.06
CA CYS A 123 -17.73 8.40 -17.04
C CYS A 123 -17.49 9.15 -18.37
N GLY A 124 -16.71 8.57 -19.29
CA GLY A 124 -16.32 9.19 -20.56
C GLY A 124 -15.53 10.49 -20.35
N LEU A 125 -14.67 10.53 -19.33
CA LEU A 125 -13.87 11.71 -19.02
C LEU A 125 -12.58 11.71 -19.85
N THR A 126 -12.15 12.91 -20.24
CA THR A 126 -10.88 13.13 -20.96
C THR A 126 -10.07 14.19 -20.24
N VAL A 127 -8.74 14.04 -20.24
CA VAL A 127 -7.82 15.04 -19.70
C VAL A 127 -8.07 16.39 -20.36
N PRO A 128 -8.15 17.50 -19.59
CA PRO A 128 -8.30 18.84 -20.15
C PRO A 128 -7.12 19.21 -21.07
N ASP A 129 -7.39 19.84 -22.22
CA ASP A 129 -6.38 20.12 -23.26
C ASP A 129 -5.11 20.80 -22.74
N LYS A 130 -5.25 21.69 -21.75
CA LYS A 130 -4.12 22.43 -21.18
C LYS A 130 -3.11 21.59 -20.38
N TYR A 131 -3.46 20.36 -20.00
CA TYR A 131 -2.55 19.44 -19.29
C TYR A 131 -2.06 18.31 -20.19
N LYS A 132 -2.55 18.20 -21.43
CA LYS A 132 -2.17 17.12 -22.35
C LYS A 132 -0.71 17.14 -22.79
N GLU A 133 -0.02 18.27 -22.59
CA GLU A 133 1.42 18.34 -22.84
C GLU A 133 2.24 17.66 -21.73
N ASP A 134 1.67 17.57 -20.51
CA ASP A 134 2.35 17.09 -19.31
C ASP A 134 1.85 15.72 -18.82
N CYS A 135 0.69 15.25 -19.32
CA CYS A 135 0.12 13.94 -18.99
C CYS A 135 -0.74 13.36 -20.11
N GLU A 136 -0.75 12.04 -20.21
CA GLU A 136 -1.52 11.28 -21.19
C GLU A 136 -2.93 10.92 -20.68
N ASP A 137 -3.05 10.65 -19.38
CA ASP A 137 -4.30 10.17 -18.77
C ASP A 137 -4.59 10.77 -17.38
N PHE A 138 -5.67 10.31 -16.76
CA PHE A 138 -6.08 10.77 -15.43
C PHE A 138 -5.23 10.21 -14.28
N ASN A 139 -4.58 9.06 -14.44
CA ASN A 139 -3.66 8.56 -13.41
C ASN A 139 -2.46 9.49 -13.32
N GLU A 140 -1.87 9.86 -14.45
CA GLU A 140 -0.78 10.83 -14.49
C GLU A 140 -1.23 12.22 -14.02
N LEU A 141 -2.41 12.68 -14.43
CA LEU A 141 -2.96 13.96 -13.96
C LEU A 141 -3.10 14.02 -12.44
N ILE A 142 -3.59 12.93 -11.82
CA ILE A 142 -3.93 12.86 -10.40
C ILE A 142 -2.72 12.42 -9.57
N PHE A 143 -2.24 11.19 -9.78
CA PHE A 143 -1.15 10.60 -9.01
C PHE A 143 0.22 11.17 -9.38
N GLY A 144 0.38 11.69 -10.60
CA GLY A 144 1.57 12.43 -11.02
C GLY A 144 1.59 13.89 -10.55
N GLY A 145 0.51 14.40 -9.96
CA GLY A 145 0.47 15.74 -9.37
C GLY A 145 0.64 16.87 -10.39
N VAL A 146 0.07 16.74 -11.59
CA VAL A 146 0.31 17.64 -12.73
C VAL A 146 -0.49 18.96 -12.62
N VAL A 147 -1.58 18.97 -11.87
CA VAL A 147 -2.46 20.14 -11.78
C VAL A 147 -1.78 21.28 -11.01
N ASP A 148 -1.70 22.46 -11.62
CA ASP A 148 -1.13 23.66 -11.00
C ASP A 148 -2.10 24.30 -9.99
N HIS A 149 -1.76 24.23 -8.70
CA HIS A 149 -2.55 24.80 -7.59
C HIS A 149 -2.85 26.30 -7.73
N GLN A 150 -2.00 27.09 -8.39
CA GLN A 150 -2.21 28.53 -8.55
C GLN A 150 -3.19 28.85 -9.67
N LYS A 151 -3.27 27.97 -10.69
CA LYS A 151 -4.12 28.19 -11.85
C LYS A 151 -5.50 27.54 -11.70
N ASP A 152 -5.57 26.39 -11.04
CA ASP A 152 -6.80 25.59 -10.93
C ASP A 152 -6.95 24.97 -9.55
N SER A 153 -7.00 25.81 -8.52
CA SER A 153 -7.07 25.38 -7.11
C SER A 153 -8.18 24.35 -6.84
N GLU A 154 -9.40 24.55 -7.35
CA GLU A 154 -10.52 23.60 -7.13
C GLU A 154 -10.26 22.21 -7.76
N LEU A 155 -9.55 22.16 -8.90
CA LEU A 155 -9.21 20.89 -9.54
C LEU A 155 -8.01 20.26 -8.82
N TYR A 156 -7.03 21.07 -8.45
CA TYR A 156 -5.87 20.65 -7.68
C TYR A 156 -6.29 20.00 -6.37
N GLU A 157 -7.14 20.65 -5.58
CA GLU A 157 -7.63 20.15 -4.30
C GLU A 157 -8.24 18.74 -4.42
N VAL A 158 -9.13 18.53 -5.40
CA VAL A 158 -9.77 17.21 -5.57
C VAL A 158 -8.79 16.16 -6.10
N CYS A 159 -7.87 16.53 -7.00
CA CYS A 159 -6.83 15.61 -7.46
C CYS A 159 -5.89 15.22 -6.29
N GLU A 160 -5.50 16.20 -5.47
CA GLU A 160 -4.66 15.99 -4.29
C GLU A 160 -5.37 15.09 -3.26
N GLU A 161 -6.65 15.33 -2.97
CA GLU A 161 -7.46 14.48 -2.09
C GLU A 161 -7.46 13.02 -2.56
N ILE A 162 -7.71 12.79 -3.86
CA ILE A 162 -7.69 11.44 -4.44
C ILE A 162 -6.28 10.83 -4.35
N ALA A 163 -5.24 11.59 -4.69
CA ALA A 163 -3.86 11.10 -4.68
C ALA A 163 -3.37 10.76 -3.25
N CYS A 164 -3.66 11.62 -2.27
CA CYS A 164 -3.29 11.41 -0.87
C CYS A 164 -4.01 10.21 -0.24
N ARG A 165 -5.22 9.88 -0.69
CA ARG A 165 -6.00 8.76 -0.14
C ARG A 165 -5.74 7.43 -0.83
N PHE A 166 -5.61 7.45 -2.16
CA PHE A 166 -5.64 6.25 -3.01
C PHE A 166 -4.35 6.01 -3.80
N GLY A 167 -3.34 6.88 -3.68
CA GLY A 167 -2.03 6.62 -4.26
C GLY A 167 -1.32 5.45 -3.57
N SER A 168 -0.12 5.09 -4.06
CA SER A 168 0.64 3.95 -3.53
C SER A 168 0.95 4.05 -2.04
N TYR A 169 1.03 5.25 -1.46
CA TYR A 169 1.18 5.51 -0.02
C TYR A 169 -0.06 6.20 0.57
N GLY A 170 -1.22 5.88 0.01
CA GLY A 170 -2.47 6.54 0.35
C GLY A 170 -2.96 6.24 1.77
N SER A 171 -3.59 7.22 2.41
CA SER A 171 -4.10 7.09 3.79
C SER A 171 -5.08 5.94 3.98
N ASP A 172 -5.86 5.60 2.95
CA ASP A 172 -6.91 4.59 3.05
C ASP A 172 -6.32 3.16 3.13
N LEU A 173 -5.04 2.98 2.78
CA LEU A 173 -4.33 1.73 2.98
C LEU A 173 -4.08 1.41 4.45
N SER A 174 -4.03 2.41 5.32
CA SER A 174 -3.71 2.26 6.76
C SER A 174 -4.54 1.17 7.46
N SER A 175 -5.80 0.99 7.06
CA SER A 175 -6.70 -0.05 7.59
C SER A 175 -6.19 -1.48 7.36
N TYR A 176 -5.31 -1.69 6.38
CA TYR A 176 -4.69 -2.97 6.03
C TYR A 176 -3.26 -3.10 6.55
N MET A 177 -2.68 -2.03 7.09
CA MET A 177 -1.29 -2.00 7.54
C MET A 177 -1.19 -2.34 9.03
N CYS A 178 -0.08 -2.92 9.45
CA CYS A 178 0.19 -3.19 10.87
C CYS A 178 1.59 -2.68 11.20
N GLU A 179 1.78 -1.36 11.15
CA GLU A 179 3.12 -0.77 11.28
C GLU A 179 3.73 -1.02 12.65
N ILE A 180 5.05 -1.15 12.69
CA ILE A 180 5.82 -1.27 13.94
C ILE A 180 6.12 0.15 14.45
N HIS A 181 5.56 0.49 15.62
CA HIS A 181 5.77 1.80 16.28
C HIS A 181 6.89 1.78 17.32
N GLY A 182 7.41 0.61 17.64
CA GLY A 182 8.52 0.50 18.57
C GLY A 182 8.89 -0.93 18.90
N VAL A 183 9.87 -1.05 19.79
CA VAL A 183 10.30 -2.30 20.37
C VAL A 183 10.31 -2.12 21.88
N THR A 184 9.74 -3.07 22.60
CA THR A 184 9.78 -3.10 24.06
C THR A 184 11.20 -3.38 24.57
N ASP A 185 11.45 -3.13 25.86
CA ASP A 185 12.74 -3.43 26.50
C ASP A 185 13.12 -4.92 26.40
N ASP A 186 12.13 -5.80 26.27
CA ASP A 186 12.30 -7.25 26.13
C ASP A 186 12.51 -7.70 24.66
N GLY A 187 12.55 -6.75 23.71
CA GLY A 187 12.77 -7.02 22.30
C GLY A 187 11.52 -7.36 21.48
N GLU A 188 10.32 -7.28 22.08
CA GLU A 188 9.07 -7.53 21.36
C GLU A 188 8.61 -6.29 20.59
N TYR A 189 8.13 -6.48 19.36
CA TYR A 189 7.59 -5.41 18.52
C TYR A 189 6.26 -4.88 19.05
N ILE A 190 6.12 -3.56 19.06
CA ILE A 190 4.88 -2.84 19.34
C ILE A 190 4.27 -2.47 17.99
N PHE A 191 3.13 -3.07 17.67
CA PHE A 191 2.40 -2.82 16.44
C PHE A 191 1.31 -1.76 16.64
N ASP A 192 0.95 -1.09 15.55
CA ASP A 192 -0.30 -0.36 15.48
C ASP A 192 -1.49 -1.33 15.61
N ASN A 193 -2.48 -0.96 16.42
CA ASN A 193 -3.66 -1.80 16.66
C ASN A 193 -4.84 -1.41 15.78
N ASP A 194 -4.64 -0.52 14.81
CA ASP A 194 -5.72 0.06 14.01
C ASP A 194 -6.25 -0.90 12.93
N SER A 195 -5.48 -1.89 12.50
CA SER A 195 -5.94 -2.84 11.50
C SER A 195 -6.79 -3.97 12.08
N ILE A 196 -8.00 -4.14 11.53
CA ILE A 196 -8.91 -5.25 11.85
C ILE A 196 -8.35 -6.63 11.47
N PHE A 197 -7.26 -6.68 10.70
CA PHE A 197 -6.63 -7.92 10.23
C PHE A 197 -5.46 -8.37 11.12
N ALA A 198 -4.95 -7.50 12.02
CA ALA A 198 -3.66 -7.66 12.69
C ALA A 198 -3.45 -9.05 13.33
N ASP A 199 -4.45 -9.53 14.08
CA ASP A 199 -4.38 -10.80 14.81
C ASP A 199 -4.97 -11.99 14.03
N MET A 200 -5.36 -11.81 12.76
CA MET A 200 -5.88 -12.89 11.94
C MET A 200 -4.77 -13.88 11.57
N THR A 201 -5.12 -15.16 11.54
CA THR A 201 -4.22 -16.24 11.13
C THR A 201 -4.36 -16.55 9.64
N LEU A 202 -3.42 -17.33 9.09
CA LEU A 202 -3.51 -17.81 7.71
C LEU A 202 -4.81 -18.58 7.44
N ASP A 203 -5.29 -19.36 8.42
CA ASP A 203 -6.56 -20.09 8.32
C ASP A 203 -7.78 -19.17 8.29
N ASP A 204 -7.72 -18.02 8.96
CA ASP A 204 -8.78 -17.02 8.86
C ASP A 204 -8.81 -16.40 7.47
N PHE A 205 -7.66 -16.01 6.91
CA PHE A 205 -7.55 -15.54 5.53
C PHE A 205 -8.05 -16.58 4.52
N LYS A 206 -7.74 -17.87 4.73
CA LYS A 206 -8.27 -18.97 3.92
C LYS A 206 -9.80 -19.00 3.89
N ARG A 207 -10.47 -18.67 5.00
CA ARG A 207 -11.94 -18.60 5.08
C ARG A 207 -12.47 -17.35 4.38
N LEU A 208 -11.76 -16.23 4.46
CA LEU A 208 -12.11 -15.00 3.74
C LEU A 208 -12.08 -15.19 2.21
N MET A 209 -11.24 -16.10 1.71
CA MET A 209 -11.14 -16.43 0.28
C MET A 209 -12.38 -17.11 -0.32
N VAL A 210 -13.25 -17.69 0.51
CA VAL A 210 -14.41 -18.48 0.07
C VAL A 210 -15.69 -17.62 -0.01
N VAL A 211 -15.58 -16.33 0.35
CA VAL A 211 -16.68 -15.36 0.32
C VAL A 211 -16.71 -14.62 -1.01
#